data_AF-A0A6I3G6M9-F1
#
_entry.id   AF-A0A6I3G6M9-F1
#
_cell.length_a   1.000
_cell.length_b   1.000
_cell.length_c   1.000
_cell.angle_alpha   90.00
_cell.angle_beta   90.00
_cell.angle_gamma   90.00
#
_symmetry.space_group_name_H-M   'P 1'
#
loop_
_entity.id
_entity.type
_entity.pdbx_description
1 polymer ?
#
loop_
_entity_poly.entity_id
_entity_poly.type
_entity_poly.pdbx_seq_one_letter_code
_entity_poly.pdbx_strand_id
1 'polypeptide(L)'
;MSNSNPAFSRSAVFTEDRYAAPSARELDEIYGRPAATAAEAGRMSYEDTIMKTLITFGVLLAGALAGWVFPVLAIPGFIVGLVLAIVNIFKKEPSRGLILAYAGFQGLFVGGLSAMFNTMWDGIVTQAVFGTLGVVGVTLFLFLNGKVRTSPRMTRIVMVAMVGYL
;
A
#
# COMPACT_ATOMS: atom_id res chain seq x y z
N MET A 1 -35.23 -34.30 9.90
CA MET A 1 -34.36 -34.43 11.09
C MET A 1 -33.63 -33.10 11.24
N SER A 2 -34.01 -32.24 12.20
CA SER A 2 -33.37 -30.92 12.36
C SER A 2 -31.98 -31.09 12.95
N ASN A 3 -30.95 -30.72 12.18
CA ASN A 3 -29.57 -30.76 12.63
C ASN A 3 -29.35 -29.60 13.63
N SER A 4 -29.14 -29.91 14.91
CA SER A 4 -28.98 -28.95 16.02
C SER A 4 -27.57 -28.36 16.12
N ASN A 5 -26.79 -28.43 15.04
CA ASN A 5 -25.41 -27.97 15.03
C ASN A 5 -25.34 -26.43 14.86
N PRO A 6 -24.80 -25.69 15.85
CA PRO A 6 -24.74 -24.22 15.81
C PRO A 6 -23.85 -23.65 14.70
N ALA A 7 -22.98 -24.47 14.09
CA ALA A 7 -22.19 -24.06 12.94
C ALA A 7 -23.05 -23.87 11.67
N PHE A 8 -24.13 -24.63 11.52
CA PHE A 8 -25.00 -24.56 10.35
C PHE A 8 -26.22 -23.65 10.56
N SER A 9 -26.63 -23.40 11.82
CA SER A 9 -27.76 -22.52 12.12
C SER A 9 -27.40 -21.03 12.15
N ARG A 10 -26.11 -20.68 12.20
CA ARG A 10 -25.62 -19.28 12.29
C ARG A 10 -25.08 -18.73 10.97
N SER A 11 -24.85 -19.58 9.99
CA SER A 11 -24.38 -19.20 8.67
C SER A 11 -25.55 -18.78 7.80
N ALA A 12 -25.55 -17.51 7.34
CA ALA A 12 -26.58 -16.96 6.45
C ALA A 12 -26.85 -17.83 5.21
N VAL A 13 -25.81 -18.52 4.71
CA VAL A 13 -25.87 -19.45 3.58
C VAL A 13 -26.81 -20.65 3.81
N PHE A 14 -26.98 -21.10 5.06
CA PHE A 14 -27.76 -22.31 5.39
C PHE A 14 -29.08 -21.99 6.12
N THR A 15 -29.30 -20.74 6.53
CA THR A 15 -30.56 -20.28 7.14
C THR A 15 -31.59 -19.85 6.10
N GLU A 16 -31.18 -19.64 4.85
CA GLU A 16 -32.01 -19.07 3.80
C GLU A 16 -32.70 -20.17 2.98
N ASP A 17 -33.81 -20.66 3.53
CA ASP A 17 -34.68 -21.71 2.96
C ASP A 17 -35.55 -21.21 1.79
N ARG A 18 -35.05 -20.31 0.93
CA ARG A 18 -35.72 -19.86 -0.31
C ARG A 18 -34.76 -19.40 -1.40
N TYR A 19 -33.99 -20.33 -1.96
CA TYR A 19 -33.62 -20.19 -3.38
C TYR A 19 -34.81 -20.71 -4.20
N ALA A 20 -35.84 -19.88 -4.35
CA ALA A 20 -36.78 -20.10 -5.46
C ALA A 20 -35.95 -20.10 -6.75
N ALA A 21 -36.19 -21.08 -7.62
CA ALA A 21 -35.49 -21.13 -8.90
C ALA A 21 -35.68 -19.76 -9.60
N PRO A 22 -34.60 -19.08 -10.01
CA PRO A 22 -34.69 -17.77 -10.65
C PRO A 22 -35.66 -17.84 -11.83
N SER A 23 -36.56 -16.86 -11.94
CA SER A 23 -37.51 -16.84 -13.05
C SER A 23 -36.77 -16.70 -14.39
N ALA A 24 -37.36 -17.16 -15.50
CA ALA A 24 -36.70 -17.08 -16.82
C ALA A 24 -36.23 -15.65 -17.18
N ARG A 25 -36.96 -14.63 -16.72
CA ARG A 25 -36.63 -13.21 -16.90
C ARG A 25 -35.41 -12.78 -16.06
N GLU A 26 -35.30 -13.31 -14.85
CA GLU A 26 -34.21 -13.03 -13.91
C GLU A 26 -32.91 -13.72 -14.37
N LEU A 27 -33.02 -14.91 -14.97
CA LEU A 27 -31.89 -15.56 -15.64
C LEU A 27 -31.39 -14.73 -16.82
N ASP A 28 -32.30 -14.26 -17.68
CA ASP A 28 -31.95 -13.42 -18.84
C ASP A 28 -31.24 -12.12 -18.41
N GLU A 29 -31.68 -11.51 -17.30
CA GLU A 29 -31.04 -10.33 -16.71
C GLU A 29 -29.66 -10.64 -16.09
N ILE A 30 -29.49 -11.79 -15.43
CA ILE A 30 -28.21 -12.25 -14.87
C ILE A 30 -27.20 -12.59 -15.97
N TYR A 31 -27.64 -13.13 -17.11
CA TYR A 31 -26.78 -13.43 -18.27
C TYR A 31 -26.57 -12.23 -19.19
N GLY A 32 -27.51 -11.28 -19.21
CA GLY A 32 -27.44 -10.05 -20.02
C GLY A 32 -26.62 -8.93 -19.38
N ARG A 33 -26.35 -8.99 -18.07
CA ARG A 33 -25.52 -7.97 -17.41
C ARG A 33 -24.05 -8.04 -17.88
N PRO A 34 -23.39 -6.90 -18.09
CA PRO A 34 -21.97 -6.85 -18.41
C PRO A 34 -21.12 -7.59 -17.36
N ALA A 35 -20.02 -8.19 -17.80
CA ALA A 35 -19.07 -8.84 -16.89
C ALA A 35 -18.58 -7.83 -15.83
N ALA A 36 -18.64 -8.22 -14.56
CA ALA A 36 -18.20 -7.38 -13.44
C ALA A 36 -16.75 -6.93 -13.63
N THR A 37 -16.50 -5.63 -13.47
CA THR A 37 -15.15 -5.04 -13.53
C THR A 37 -14.31 -5.53 -12.34
N ALA A 38 -12.99 -5.40 -12.42
CA ALA A 38 -12.08 -5.81 -11.32
C ALA A 38 -12.45 -5.14 -9.98
N ALA A 39 -12.94 -3.90 -10.02
CA ALA A 39 -13.44 -3.15 -8.87
C ALA A 39 -14.70 -3.78 -8.23
N GLU A 40 -15.60 -4.35 -9.04
CA GLU A 40 -16.85 -4.98 -8.60
C GLU A 40 -16.65 -6.44 -8.18
N ALA A 41 -15.66 -7.12 -8.77
CA ALA A 41 -15.32 -8.49 -8.41
C ALA A 41 -14.57 -8.62 -7.08
N GLY A 42 -14.18 -7.50 -6.45
CA GLY A 42 -13.40 -7.48 -5.20
C GLY A 42 -11.96 -7.97 -5.36
N ARG A 43 -11.43 -8.01 -6.60
CA ARG A 43 -10.12 -8.57 -6.95
C ARG A 43 -9.16 -7.43 -7.23
N MET A 44 -8.02 -7.38 -6.53
CA MET A 44 -7.02 -6.35 -6.80
C MET A 44 -6.17 -6.73 -8.02
N SER A 45 -6.20 -5.91 -9.08
CA SER A 45 -5.31 -6.09 -10.23
C SER A 45 -3.91 -5.52 -9.96
N TYR A 46 -2.92 -5.92 -10.76
CA TYR A 46 -1.57 -5.32 -10.72
C TYR A 46 -1.63 -3.81 -10.98
N GLU A 47 -2.43 -3.41 -11.96
CA GLU A 47 -2.62 -2.01 -12.31
C GLU A 47 -3.26 -1.22 -11.14
N ASP A 48 -4.29 -1.78 -10.49
CA ASP A 48 -4.89 -1.16 -9.31
C ASP A 48 -3.89 -0.98 -8.16
N THR A 49 -3.00 -1.97 -7.97
CA THR A 49 -1.98 -1.93 -6.92
C THR A 49 -0.96 -0.85 -7.20
N ILE A 50 -0.49 -0.75 -8.45
CA ILE A 50 0.45 0.27 -8.90
C ILE A 50 -0.18 1.65 -8.72
N MET A 51 -1.42 1.84 -9.19
CA MET A 51 -2.11 3.13 -9.08
C MET A 51 -2.34 3.56 -7.63
N LYS A 52 -2.77 2.66 -6.74
CA LYS A 52 -2.94 2.98 -5.32
C LYS A 52 -1.61 3.33 -4.64
N THR A 53 -0.53 2.63 -4.99
CA THR A 53 0.81 2.93 -4.50
C THR A 53 1.27 4.31 -4.97
N LEU A 54 1.10 4.62 -6.26
CA LEU A 54 1.47 5.90 -6.85
C LEU A 54 0.67 7.07 -6.26
N ILE A 55 -0.64 6.91 -6.09
CA ILE A 55 -1.49 7.96 -5.46
C ILE A 55 -1.04 8.20 -4.02
N THR A 56 -0.83 7.12 -3.24
CA THR A 56 -0.40 7.25 -1.84
C THR A 56 0.99 7.90 -1.74
N PHE A 57 1.91 7.51 -2.62
CA PHE A 57 3.23 8.11 -2.71
C PHE A 57 3.18 9.57 -3.15
N GLY A 58 2.32 9.92 -4.10
CA GLY A 58 2.09 11.29 -4.55
C GLY A 58 1.58 12.19 -3.42
N VAL A 59 0.65 11.70 -2.60
CA VAL A 59 0.17 12.44 -1.41
C VAL A 59 1.30 12.63 -0.39
N LEU A 60 2.13 11.61 -0.18
CA LEU A 60 3.31 11.71 0.68
C LEU A 60 4.29 12.77 0.15
N LEU A 61 4.57 12.78 -1.15
CA LEU A 61 5.46 13.78 -1.76
C LEU A 61 4.89 15.20 -1.64
N ALA A 62 3.58 15.37 -1.85
CA ALA A 62 2.93 16.67 -1.65
C ALA A 62 3.08 17.14 -0.19
N GLY A 63 2.89 16.25 0.78
CA GLY A 63 3.17 16.50 2.18
C GLY A 63 4.65 16.84 2.42
N ALA A 64 5.58 16.12 1.79
CA ALA A 64 7.01 16.37 1.94
C ALA A 64 7.44 17.73 1.40
N LEU A 65 6.88 18.18 0.27
CA LEU A 65 7.13 19.52 -0.26
C LEU A 65 6.58 20.59 0.70
N ALA A 66 5.38 20.41 1.23
CA ALA A 66 4.83 21.32 2.23
C ALA A 66 5.67 21.36 3.52
N GLY A 67 6.12 20.19 4.00
CA GLY A 67 7.00 20.08 5.16
C GLY A 67 8.37 20.71 4.93
N TRP A 68 8.91 20.60 3.71
CA TRP A 68 10.17 21.24 3.32
C TRP A 68 10.07 22.77 3.39
N VAL A 69 8.97 23.35 2.92
CA VAL A 69 8.72 24.81 2.97
C VAL A 69 8.44 25.28 4.40
N PHE A 70 7.77 24.45 5.22
CA PHE A 70 7.44 24.77 6.61
C PHE A 70 7.99 23.72 7.59
N PRO A 71 9.30 23.72 7.89
CA PRO A 71 9.94 22.68 8.70
C PRO A 71 9.38 22.54 10.12
N VAL A 72 8.77 23.60 10.65
CA VAL A 72 8.07 23.58 11.96
C VAL A 72 6.93 22.56 12.01
N LEU A 73 6.37 22.17 10.86
CA LEU A 73 5.34 21.14 10.75
C LEU A 73 5.88 19.72 10.93
N ALA A 74 7.20 19.51 11.02
CA ALA A 74 7.77 18.18 11.18
C ALA A 74 7.27 17.47 12.45
N ILE A 75 7.32 18.14 13.60
CA ILE A 75 6.89 17.56 14.89
C ILE A 75 5.36 17.33 14.92
N PRO A 76 4.50 18.29 14.56
CA PRO A 76 3.06 18.03 14.43
C PRO A 76 2.76 16.90 13.43
N GLY A 77 3.44 16.87 12.29
CA GLY A 77 3.30 15.83 11.28
C GLY A 77 3.67 14.45 11.82
N PHE A 78 4.74 14.35 12.60
CA PHE A 78 5.15 13.12 13.28
C PHE A 78 4.10 12.65 14.28
N ILE A 79 3.61 13.55 15.15
CA ILE A 79 2.63 13.20 16.18
C ILE A 79 1.32 12.73 15.54
N VAL A 80 0.78 13.50 14.61
CA VAL A 80 -0.47 13.13 13.92
C VAL A 80 -0.28 11.87 13.10
N GLY A 81 0.84 11.75 12.38
CA GLY A 81 1.19 10.54 11.63
C GLY A 81 1.27 9.31 12.53
N LEU A 82 1.89 9.40 13.70
CA LEU A 82 1.98 8.31 14.66
C LEU A 82 0.60 7.91 15.21
N VAL A 83 -0.24 8.89 15.57
CA VAL A 83 -1.62 8.62 16.02
C VAL A 83 -2.41 7.91 14.92
N LEU A 84 -2.34 8.39 13.68
CA LEU A 84 -3.01 7.75 12.54
C LEU A 84 -2.47 6.33 12.26
N ALA A 85 -1.17 6.09 12.44
CA ALA A 85 -0.59 4.76 12.32
C ALA A 85 -1.17 3.81 13.37
N ILE A 86 -1.19 4.24 14.64
CA ILE A 86 -1.75 3.45 15.74
C ILE A 86 -3.22 3.12 15.48
N VAL A 87 -4.02 4.11 15.07
CA VAL A 87 -5.43 3.91 14.73
C VAL A 87 -5.59 2.90 13.58
N ASN A 88 -4.76 2.97 12.54
CA ASN A 88 -4.79 2.01 11.44
C ASN A 88 -4.40 0.59 11.89
N ILE A 89 -3.41 0.44 12.77
CA ILE A 89 -2.96 -0.86 13.28
C ILE A 89 -4.09 -1.59 14.01
N PHE A 90 -4.86 -0.88 14.83
CA PHE A 90 -5.96 -1.48 15.60
C PHE A 90 -7.28 -1.61 14.83
N LYS A 91 -7.37 -1.07 13.61
CA LYS A 91 -8.59 -1.11 12.81
C LYS A 91 -8.68 -2.40 12.00
N LYS A 92 -9.78 -3.13 12.16
CA LYS A 92 -10.04 -4.42 11.47
C LYS A 92 -10.03 -4.30 9.95
N GLU A 93 -10.52 -3.18 9.42
CA GLU A 93 -10.50 -2.84 7.99
C GLU A 93 -9.88 -1.45 7.79
N PRO A 94 -8.65 -1.36 7.26
CA PRO A 94 -8.00 -0.09 6.98
C PRO A 94 -8.84 0.76 6.02
N SER A 95 -9.19 1.98 6.44
CA SER A 95 -9.96 2.88 5.58
C SER A 95 -9.05 3.68 4.67
N ARG A 96 -9.44 3.77 3.39
CA ARG A 96 -8.70 4.49 2.33
C ARG A 96 -8.33 5.92 2.73
N GLY A 97 -9.24 6.67 3.36
CA GLY A 97 -8.99 8.03 3.81
C GLY A 97 -7.93 8.14 4.92
N LEU A 98 -7.90 7.20 5.87
CA LEU A 98 -6.88 7.19 6.93
C LEU A 98 -5.47 6.91 6.37
N ILE A 99 -5.36 6.04 5.36
CA ILE A 99 -4.09 5.75 4.69
C ILE A 99 -3.56 7.00 3.97
N LEU A 100 -4.42 7.70 3.23
CA LEU A 100 -4.03 8.94 2.53
C LEU A 100 -3.69 10.06 3.52
N ALA A 101 -4.46 10.21 4.59
CA ALA A 101 -4.15 11.18 5.65
C ALA A 101 -2.80 10.87 6.30
N TYR A 102 -2.58 9.60 6.67
CA TYR A 102 -1.30 9.15 7.22
C TYR A 102 -0.13 9.47 6.28
N ALA A 103 -0.27 9.17 4.98
CA ALA A 103 0.74 9.46 3.98
C ALA A 103 1.06 10.96 3.90
N GLY A 104 0.05 11.83 3.93
CA GLY A 104 0.24 13.29 3.92
C GLY A 104 0.98 13.80 5.16
N PHE A 105 0.59 13.37 6.35
CA PHE A 105 1.23 13.80 7.61
C PHE A 105 2.65 13.21 7.77
N GLN A 106 2.88 11.97 7.34
CA GLN A 106 4.23 11.42 7.25
C GLN A 106 5.08 12.17 6.23
N GLY A 107 4.48 12.58 5.11
CA GLY A 107 5.11 13.49 4.16
C GLY A 107 5.61 14.76 4.84
N LEU A 108 4.74 15.46 5.58
CA LEU A 108 5.11 16.68 6.33
C LEU A 108 6.29 16.43 7.28
N PHE A 109 6.28 15.31 8.00
CA PHE A 109 7.38 14.92 8.88
C PHE A 109 8.69 14.72 8.13
N VAL A 110 8.69 13.87 7.10
CA VAL A 110 9.88 13.55 6.31
C VAL A 110 10.42 14.79 5.60
N GLY A 111 9.55 15.62 5.04
CA GLY A 111 9.91 16.86 4.35
C GLY A 111 10.53 17.90 5.28
N GLY A 112 9.91 18.14 6.43
CA GLY A 112 10.45 19.09 7.42
C GLY A 112 11.75 18.60 8.04
N LEU A 113 11.86 17.31 8.33
CA LEU A 113 13.11 16.71 8.79
C LEU A 113 14.22 16.81 7.74
N SER A 114 13.87 16.60 6.47
CA SER A 114 14.82 16.76 5.36
C SER A 114 15.32 18.20 5.26
N ALA A 115 14.44 19.20 5.36
CA ALA A 115 14.84 20.60 5.37
C ALA A 115 15.76 20.93 6.56
N MET A 116 15.45 20.41 7.76
CA MET A 116 16.33 20.56 8.93
C MET A 116 17.73 19.97 8.67
N PHE A 117 17.82 18.76 8.11
CA PHE A 117 19.12 18.18 7.77
C PHE A 117 19.86 18.93 6.68
N ASN A 118 19.14 19.49 5.69
CA ASN A 118 19.78 20.29 4.65
C ASN A 118 20.37 21.61 5.18
N THR A 119 19.83 22.17 6.27
CA THR A 119 20.44 23.34 6.92
C THR A 119 21.75 23.02 7.65
N MET A 120 21.89 21.79 8.15
CA MET A 120 23.10 21.34 8.86
C MET A 120 24.16 20.83 7.89
N TRP A 121 23.73 20.12 6.84
CA TRP A 121 24.60 19.52 5.82
C TRP A 121 23.98 19.75 4.45
N ASP A 122 24.48 20.76 3.75
CA ASP A 122 23.93 21.14 2.46
C ASP A 122 24.08 20.02 1.42
N GLY A 123 23.02 19.79 0.65
CA GLY A 123 22.95 18.78 -0.41
C GLY A 123 22.79 17.34 0.06
N ILE A 124 22.83 17.05 1.37
CA ILE A 124 22.72 15.66 1.89
C ILE A 124 21.41 15.00 1.46
N VAL A 125 20.31 15.76 1.43
CA VAL A 125 18.99 15.24 1.07
C VAL A 125 18.94 14.93 -0.42
N THR A 126 19.41 15.85 -1.26
CA THR A 126 19.44 15.65 -2.71
C THR A 126 20.30 14.43 -3.08
N GLN A 127 21.44 14.26 -2.42
CA GLN A 127 22.28 13.07 -2.58
C GLN A 127 21.57 11.79 -2.14
N ALA A 128 20.88 11.80 -0.99
CA ALA A 128 20.11 10.66 -0.52
C ALA A 128 18.99 10.27 -1.50
N VAL A 129 18.26 11.25 -2.03
CA VAL A 129 17.20 11.03 -3.03
C VAL A 129 17.78 10.40 -4.29
N PHE A 130 18.85 10.98 -4.86
CA PHE A 130 19.48 10.38 -6.04
C PHE A 130 20.09 9.01 -5.77
N GLY A 131 20.62 8.77 -4.57
CA GLY A 131 21.12 7.46 -4.15
C GLY A 131 20.01 6.40 -4.15
N THR A 132 18.86 6.71 -3.53
CA THR A 132 17.72 5.79 -3.49
C THR A 132 17.16 5.51 -4.88
N LEU A 133 16.97 6.54 -5.70
CA LEU A 133 16.49 6.40 -7.09
C LEU A 133 17.49 5.66 -7.96
N GLY A 134 18.79 5.89 -7.76
CA GLY A 134 19.86 5.17 -8.47
C GLY A 134 19.83 3.69 -8.17
N VAL A 135 19.77 3.29 -6.89
CA VAL A 135 19.71 1.88 -6.48
C VAL A 135 18.46 1.20 -7.02
N VAL A 136 17.29 1.84 -6.87
CA VAL A 136 16.02 1.31 -7.39
C VAL A 136 16.08 1.18 -8.91
N GLY A 137 16.53 2.21 -9.62
CA GLY A 137 16.61 2.23 -11.08
C GLY A 137 17.56 1.18 -11.63
N VAL A 138 18.76 1.03 -11.05
CA VAL A 138 19.73 0.00 -11.44
C VAL A 138 19.16 -1.40 -11.19
N THR A 139 18.56 -1.63 -10.03
CA THR A 139 17.96 -2.93 -9.70
C THR A 139 16.83 -3.25 -10.67
N LEU A 140 15.92 -2.31 -10.92
CA LEU A 140 14.82 -2.49 -11.86
C LEU A 140 15.32 -2.78 -13.28
N PHE A 141 16.32 -2.03 -13.76
CA PHE A 141 16.92 -2.25 -15.09
C PHE A 141 17.55 -3.64 -15.22
N LEU A 142 18.29 -4.09 -14.21
CA LEU A 142 18.91 -5.43 -14.21
C LEU A 142 17.89 -6.56 -14.23
N PHE A 143 16.78 -6.41 -13.50
CA PHE A 143 15.69 -7.40 -13.47
C PHE A 143 14.81 -7.34 -14.73
N LEU A 144 14.58 -6.15 -15.31
CA LEU A 144 13.91 -5.99 -16.60
C LEU A 144 14.66 -6.71 -17.72
N ASN A 145 16.00 -6.64 -17.72
CA ASN A 145 16.84 -7.34 -18.69
C ASN A 145 16.78 -8.87 -18.55
N GLY A 146 16.12 -9.42 -17.52
CA GLY A 146 15.85 -10.84 -17.34
C GLY A 146 17.06 -11.73 -17.07
N LYS A 147 18.28 -11.20 -17.23
CA LYS A 147 19.58 -11.84 -16.97
C LYS A 147 19.87 -11.99 -15.48
N VAL A 148 19.38 -11.06 -14.66
CA VAL A 148 19.51 -11.11 -13.21
C VAL A 148 18.23 -11.65 -12.62
N ARG A 149 18.32 -12.80 -11.95
CA ARG A 149 17.21 -13.44 -11.23
C ARG A 149 17.67 -13.84 -9.85
N THR A 150 16.76 -13.79 -8.90
CA THR A 150 17.01 -14.24 -7.54
C THR A 150 17.32 -15.74 -7.55
N SER A 151 18.52 -16.09 -7.08
CA SER A 151 18.95 -17.48 -6.93
C SER A 151 19.55 -17.67 -5.54
N PRO A 152 19.53 -18.90 -4.98
CA PRO A 152 20.14 -19.18 -3.69
C PRO A 152 21.62 -18.80 -3.62
N ARG A 153 22.33 -18.85 -4.77
CA ARG A 153 23.73 -18.40 -4.87
C ARG A 153 23.86 -16.90 -4.70
N MET A 154 22.99 -16.12 -5.33
CA MET A 154 22.97 -14.65 -5.19
C MET A 154 22.69 -14.23 -3.75
N THR A 155 21.75 -14.90 -3.06
CA THR A 155 21.45 -14.63 -1.66
C THR A 155 22.67 -14.85 -0.76
N ARG A 156 23.45 -15.92 -0.97
CA ARG A 156 24.68 -16.17 -0.20
C ARG A 156 25.73 -15.09 -0.44
N ILE A 157 25.92 -14.67 -1.70
CA ILE A 157 26.87 -13.59 -2.04
C ILE A 157 26.45 -12.28 -1.38
N VAL A 158 25.17 -11.90 -1.47
CA VAL A 158 24.64 -10.68 -0.86
C VAL A 158 24.76 -10.75 0.66
N MET A 159 24.48 -11.89 1.28
CA MET A 159 24.60 -12.05 2.74
C MET A 159 26.04 -11.86 3.21
N VAL A 160 27.02 -12.45 2.51
CA VAL A 160 28.45 -12.24 2.79
C VAL A 160 28.83 -10.78 2.57
N ALA A 161 28.36 -10.17 1.48
CA ALA A 161 28.62 -8.76 1.20
C ALA A 161 28.04 -7.81 2.27
N MET A 162 26.82 -8.06 2.75
CA MET A 162 26.21 -7.23 3.80
C MET A 162 26.95 -7.36 5.13
N VAL A 163 27.32 -8.59 5.55
CA VAL A 163 28.04 -8.81 6.80
C VAL A 163 29.48 -8.33 6.71
N GLY A 164 30.15 -8.46 5.56
CA GLY A 164 31.53 -8.05 5.37
C GLY A 164 31.75 -6.56 5.09
N TYR A 165 30.69 -5.82 4.74
CA TYR A 165 30.76 -4.37 4.47
C TYR A 165 30.42 -3.50 5.71
N LEU A 166 29.65 -4.03 6.66
CA LEU A 166 29.37 -3.40 7.96
C LEU A 166 30.62 -3.34 8.84
#